data_AF-A0A935Q3Z0-F1
#
_entry.id   AF-A0A935Q3Z0-F1
#
_cell.length_a   1.000
_cell.length_b   1.000
_cell.length_c   1.000
_cell.angle_alpha   90.00
_cell.angle_beta   90.00
_cell.angle_gamma   90.00
#
_symmetry.space_group_name_H-M   'P 1'
#
loop_
_entity.id
_entity.type
_entity.pdbx_description
1 polymer ?
#
loop_
_entity_poly.entity_id
_entity_poly.type
_entity_poly.pdbx_seq_one_letter_code
_entity_poly.pdbx_strand_id
1 'polypeptide(L)'
;MKLELRLFYGFKQGQVLTGITELENFSTINLTRLLVKRGRIESYFSRLNYDYKGKYFVSGNIRWDGNSRFSPDVRWENFWGVGVGWRIDKEKFMERLKCINALKLRSSYGQLGG
;
A
#
# COMPACT_ATOMS: atom_id res chain seq x y z
N MET A 1 6.68 1.62 -10.28
CA MET A 1 5.41 1.39 -11.01
C MET A 1 4.92 2.71 -11.63
N LYS A 2 4.45 2.71 -12.89
CA LYS A 2 4.02 3.93 -13.62
C LYS A 2 2.49 4.04 -13.60
N LEU A 3 1.96 5.15 -13.09
CA LEU A 3 0.53 5.47 -13.14
C LEU A 3 0.28 6.49 -14.25
N GLU A 4 -0.57 6.15 -15.22
CA GLU A 4 -1.16 7.10 -16.16
C GLU A 4 -2.66 7.18 -15.93
N LEU A 5 -3.14 8.38 -15.60
CA LEU A 5 -4.57 8.70 -15.58
C LEU A 5 -4.87 9.59 -16.79
N ARG A 6 -5.80 9.12 -17.63
CA ARG A 6 -6.30 9.83 -18.79
C ARG A 6 -7.73 10.23 -18.51
N LEU A 7 -7.95 11.51 -18.22
CA LEU A 7 -9.28 12.08 -18.06
C LEU A 7 -9.62 12.84 -19.33
N PHE A 8 -10.69 12.40 -19.97
CA PHE A 8 -11.27 13.03 -21.14
C PHE A 8 -12.56 13.73 -20.71
N TYR A 9 -12.63 15.04 -20.88
CA TYR A 9 -13.85 15.80 -20.68
C TYR A 9 -14.05 16.75 -21.87
N GLY A 10 -15.29 16.88 -22.29
CA GLY A 10 -15.72 17.77 -23.35
C GLY A 10 -17.20 18.07 -23.18
N PHE A 11 -17.62 19.26 -23.56
CA PHE A 11 -19.02 19.64 -23.60
C PHE A 11 -19.36 20.12 -25.01
N LYS A 12 -20.60 19.88 -25.43
CA LYS A 12 -21.10 20.23 -26.77
C LYS A 12 -21.98 21.48 -26.68
N GLN A 13 -22.07 22.24 -27.76
CA GLN A 13 -23.07 23.30 -27.91
C GLN A 13 -23.58 23.26 -29.36
N GLY A 14 -24.91 23.38 -29.56
CA GLY A 14 -25.55 23.34 -30.88
C GLY A 14 -26.15 21.98 -31.30
N GLN A 15 -26.81 21.24 -30.40
CA GLN A 15 -27.60 20.06 -30.78
C GLN A 15 -28.76 20.48 -31.71
N VAL A 16 -28.83 19.86 -32.90
CA VAL A 16 -29.93 20.08 -33.86
C VAL A 16 -31.12 19.13 -33.61
N LEU A 17 -30.91 18.01 -32.87
CA LEU A 17 -31.97 17.08 -32.46
C LEU A 17 -31.83 16.61 -31.00
N THR A 18 -32.96 16.56 -30.29
CA THR A 18 -33.11 16.11 -28.90
C THR A 18 -33.10 14.58 -28.82
N GLY A 19 -32.37 14.00 -27.86
CA GLY A 19 -32.38 12.55 -27.58
C GLY A 19 -31.12 11.77 -27.97
N ILE A 20 -30.11 12.43 -28.54
CA ILE A 20 -28.82 11.79 -28.88
C ILE A 20 -27.78 12.11 -27.79
N THR A 21 -27.39 11.10 -27.02
CA THR A 21 -26.43 11.21 -25.90
C THR A 21 -25.00 10.80 -26.28
N GLU A 22 -24.74 10.44 -27.55
CA GLU A 22 -23.44 9.96 -28.06
C GLU A 22 -22.71 11.01 -28.91
N LEU A 23 -21.37 10.90 -29.03
CA LEU A 23 -20.50 11.82 -29.80
C LEU A 23 -20.58 11.55 -31.31
N GLU A 24 -21.50 12.22 -32.01
CA GLU A 24 -21.60 12.16 -33.47
C GLU A 24 -20.89 13.31 -34.21
N ASN A 25 -20.51 13.04 -35.47
CA ASN A 25 -19.71 13.89 -36.37
C ASN A 25 -20.35 15.24 -36.76
N PHE A 26 -21.59 15.52 -36.37
CA PHE A 26 -22.34 16.74 -36.75
C PHE A 26 -22.41 17.82 -35.64
N SER A 27 -21.67 17.65 -34.54
CA SER A 27 -21.58 18.66 -33.47
C SER A 27 -20.22 19.36 -33.48
N THR A 28 -20.21 20.70 -33.45
CA THR A 28 -18.96 21.48 -33.37
C THR A 28 -18.39 21.37 -31.96
N ILE A 29 -17.24 20.71 -31.81
CA ILE A 29 -16.59 20.54 -30.51
C ILE A 29 -15.86 21.84 -30.16
N ASN A 30 -16.46 22.65 -29.28
CA ASN A 30 -15.91 23.96 -28.90
C ASN A 30 -14.63 23.85 -28.05
N LEU A 31 -14.47 22.79 -27.26
CA LEU A 31 -13.25 22.56 -26.47
C LEU A 31 -13.05 21.07 -26.16
N THR A 32 -11.95 20.49 -26.65
CA THR A 32 -11.45 19.19 -26.21
C THR A 32 -10.18 19.40 -25.40
N ARG A 33 -10.18 19.05 -24.12
CA ARG A 33 -8.98 19.15 -23.27
C ARG A 33 -8.55 17.77 -22.79
N LEU A 34 -7.37 17.34 -23.22
CA LEU A 34 -6.73 16.14 -22.73
C LEU A 34 -5.79 16.51 -21.58
N LEU A 35 -6.07 16.03 -20.37
CA LEU A 35 -5.15 16.12 -19.25
C LEU A 35 -4.52 14.76 -18.99
N VAL A 36 -3.21 14.67 -19.24
CA VAL A 36 -2.42 13.48 -18.93
C VAL A 36 -1.64 13.74 -17.64
N LYS A 37 -2.06 13.11 -16.54
CA LYS A 37 -1.33 13.21 -15.27
C LYS A 37 -0.45 11.97 -15.12
N ARG A 38 0.87 12.15 -15.17
CA ARG A 38 1.86 11.09 -15.02
C ARG A 38 2.37 11.06 -13.58
N GLY A 39 2.22 9.93 -12.92
CA GLY A 39 2.78 9.67 -11.60
C GLY A 39 3.72 8.46 -11.64
N ARG A 40 4.83 8.53 -10.94
CA ARG A 40 5.74 7.42 -10.66
C ARG A 40 5.73 7.16 -9.15
N ILE A 41 5.53 5.90 -8.79
CA ILE A 41 5.66 5.42 -7.43
C ILE A 41 6.89 4.50 -7.41
N GLU A 42 7.79 4.77 -6.48
CA GLU A 42 8.98 3.98 -6.22
C GLU A 42 8.94 3.51 -4.78
N SER A 43 9.18 2.22 -4.55
CA SER A 43 9.08 1.64 -3.22
C SER A 43 10.26 0.70 -3.00
N TYR A 44 10.86 0.78 -1.83
CA TYR A 44 11.87 -0.16 -1.35
C TYR A 44 11.30 -0.91 -0.16
N PHE A 45 11.41 -2.23 -0.15
CA PHE A 45 10.89 -3.07 0.93
C PHE A 45 11.97 -4.06 1.36
N SER A 46 12.14 -4.19 2.67
CA SER A 46 13.04 -5.17 3.27
C SER A 46 12.41 -5.80 4.51
N ARG A 47 12.66 -7.08 4.71
CA ARG A 47 12.16 -7.84 5.85
C ARG A 47 13.21 -8.84 6.33
N LEU A 48 13.40 -8.88 7.64
CA LEU A 48 14.27 -9.82 8.34
C LEU A 48 13.43 -10.64 9.32
N ASN A 49 13.69 -11.94 9.36
CA ASN A 49 13.11 -12.82 10.38
C ASN A 49 14.23 -13.71 10.92
N TYR A 50 14.25 -13.88 12.23
CA TYR A 50 15.22 -14.70 12.93
C TYR A 50 14.47 -15.67 13.86
N ASP A 51 14.89 -16.92 13.83
CA ASP A 51 14.43 -17.98 14.71
C ASP A 51 15.60 -18.49 15.53
N TYR A 52 15.46 -18.46 16.85
CA TYR A 52 16.38 -19.11 17.75
C TYR A 52 15.73 -20.34 18.37
N LYS A 53 16.25 -21.52 18.00
CA LYS A 53 15.89 -22.84 18.55
C LYS A 53 14.40 -23.17 18.45
N GLY A 54 13.65 -22.55 17.54
CA GLY A 54 12.22 -22.69 17.42
C GLY A 54 11.43 -22.19 18.64
N LYS A 55 12.07 -21.39 19.52
CA LYS A 55 11.49 -20.86 20.75
C LYS A 55 11.33 -19.35 20.71
N TYR A 56 12.34 -18.64 20.23
CA TYR A 56 12.35 -17.18 20.16
C TYR A 56 12.33 -16.76 18.71
N PHE A 57 11.41 -15.87 18.39
CA PHE A 57 11.17 -15.35 17.07
C PHE A 57 11.35 -13.86 17.13
N VAL A 58 12.15 -13.32 16.22
CA VAL A 58 12.29 -11.87 16.04
C VAL A 58 12.04 -11.57 14.57
N SER A 59 11.26 -10.52 14.30
CA SER A 59 11.00 -10.07 12.94
C SER A 59 11.10 -8.57 12.85
N GLY A 60 11.73 -8.07 11.80
CA GLY A 60 11.80 -6.65 11.46
C GLY A 60 11.40 -6.43 10.02
N ASN A 61 10.71 -5.34 9.72
CA ASN A 61 10.40 -4.92 8.37
C ASN A 61 10.53 -3.41 8.25
N ILE A 62 10.97 -2.96 7.08
CA ILE A 62 11.05 -1.56 6.71
C ILE A 62 10.61 -1.41 5.26
N ARG A 63 9.87 -0.35 5.00
CA ARG A 63 9.32 0.00 3.71
C ARG A 63 9.49 1.50 3.51
N TRP A 64 10.06 1.87 2.38
CA TRP A 64 10.28 3.25 1.98
C TRP A 64 9.50 3.50 0.70
N ASP A 65 8.41 4.26 0.77
CA ASP A 65 7.55 4.57 -0.37
C ASP A 65 7.74 6.02 -0.82
N GLY A 66 7.96 6.20 -2.11
CA GLY A 66 8.16 7.47 -2.79
C GLY A 66 7.08 7.70 -3.83
N ASN A 67 6.32 8.79 -3.73
CA ASN A 67 5.31 9.15 -4.73
C ASN A 67 5.63 10.51 -5.37
N SER A 68 5.76 10.51 -6.69
CA SER A 68 6.02 11.71 -7.51
C SER A 68 4.98 12.84 -7.41
N ARG A 69 3.82 12.58 -6.80
CA ARG A 69 2.75 13.58 -6.59
C ARG A 69 3.02 14.52 -5.42
N PHE A 70 3.94 14.17 -4.51
CA PHE A 70 4.34 14.99 -3.37
C PHE A 70 5.59 15.81 -3.69
N SER A 71 5.76 16.96 -3.01
CA SER A 71 6.95 17.82 -3.17
C SER A 71 8.23 17.02 -2.94
N PRO A 72 9.34 17.37 -3.63
CA PRO A 72 10.62 16.67 -3.49
C PRO A 72 11.04 16.46 -2.02
N ASP A 73 10.73 17.43 -1.16
CA ASP A 73 11.11 17.47 0.26
C ASP A 73 10.32 16.50 1.15
N VAL A 74 9.13 16.06 0.74
CA VAL A 74 8.25 15.12 1.50
C VAL A 74 7.84 13.92 0.65
N ARG A 75 8.56 13.66 -0.45
CA ARG A 75 8.27 12.60 -1.42
C ARG A 75 8.20 11.21 -0.81
N TRP A 76 8.96 11.01 0.26
CA TRP A 76 9.40 9.72 0.77
C TRP A 76 8.88 9.50 2.19
N GLU A 77 8.05 8.49 2.38
CA GLU A 77 7.57 8.06 3.70
C GLU A 77 8.12 6.70 4.08
N ASN A 78 8.42 6.56 5.38
CA ASN A 78 9.00 5.37 5.97
C ASN A 78 7.98 4.66 6.84
N PHE A 79 7.73 3.40 6.53
CA PHE A 79 6.93 2.48 7.34
C PHE A 79 7.84 1.38 7.86
N TRP A 80 7.75 1.08 9.13
CA TRP A 80 8.57 0.05 9.74
C TRP A 80 7.77 -0.70 10.79
N GLY A 81 8.20 -1.91 11.08
CA GLY A 81 7.62 -2.68 12.15
C GLY A 81 8.59 -3.71 12.69
N VAL A 82 8.53 -3.90 13.98
CA VAL A 82 9.31 -4.91 14.71
C VAL A 82 8.36 -5.81 15.48
N GLY A 83 8.75 -7.06 15.63
CA GLY A 83 7.95 -8.08 16.29
C GLY A 83 8.84 -9.08 17.00
N VAL A 84 8.35 -9.54 18.14
CA VAL A 84 8.96 -10.60 18.93
C VAL A 84 7.92 -11.65 19.26
N GLY A 85 8.34 -12.91 19.28
CA GLY A 85 7.52 -14.06 19.63
C GLY A 85 8.30 -15.01 20.51
N TRP A 86 7.64 -15.57 21.52
CA TRP A 86 8.23 -16.51 22.45
C TRP A 86 7.29 -17.69 22.69
N ARG A 87 7.79 -18.90 22.44
CA ARG A 87 7.13 -20.17 22.75
C ARG A 87 7.49 -20.58 24.16
N ILE A 88 6.68 -20.12 25.11
CA ILE A 88 6.83 -20.43 26.53
C ILE A 88 6.59 -21.93 26.75
N ASP A 89 5.70 -22.54 25.98
CA ASP A 89 5.42 -23.99 25.99
C ASP A 89 6.65 -24.87 25.74
N LYS A 90 7.65 -24.36 25.02
CA LYS A 90 8.88 -25.10 24.72
C LYS A 90 9.95 -24.95 25.80
N GLU A 91 9.67 -24.24 26.88
CA GLU A 91 10.63 -24.08 27.97
C GLU A 91 10.63 -25.28 28.92
N LYS A 92 11.82 -25.64 29.42
CA LYS A 92 12.01 -26.81 30.30
C LYS A 92 11.15 -26.75 31.57
N PHE A 93 10.79 -25.55 32.03
CA PHE A 93 9.92 -25.37 33.20
C PHE A 93 8.44 -25.64 32.90
N MET A 94 7.99 -25.47 31.66
CA MET A 94 6.62 -25.76 31.24
C MET A 94 6.39 -27.23 30.91
N GLU A 95 7.43 -28.02 30.65
CA GLU A 95 7.33 -29.45 30.34
C GLU A 95 6.60 -30.26 31.45
N ARG A 96 6.62 -29.77 32.69
CA ARG A 96 5.95 -30.42 33.83
C ARG A 96 4.45 -30.14 33.90
N LEU A 97 3.98 -29.08 33.24
CA LEU A 97 2.58 -28.63 33.28
C LEU A 97 1.79 -29.29 32.15
N LYS A 98 1.30 -30.51 32.39
CA LYS A 98 0.46 -31.27 31.43
C LYS A 98 -0.90 -30.61 31.09
N CYS A 99 -1.28 -29.58 31.83
CA CYS A 99 -2.52 -28.82 31.61
C CYS A 99 -2.45 -27.88 30.38
N ILE A 100 -1.25 -27.48 29.94
CA ILE A 100 -1.08 -26.48 28.87
C ILE A 100 -0.41 -27.13 27.66
N ASN A 101 -1.14 -27.29 26.56
CA ASN A 101 -0.63 -27.91 25.33
C ASN A 101 0.19 -26.96 24.45
N ALA A 102 -0.14 -25.67 24.43
CA ALA A 102 0.58 -24.67 23.65
C ALA A 102 0.41 -23.27 24.26
N LEU A 103 1.51 -22.54 24.40
CA LEU A 103 1.55 -21.19 24.95
C LEU A 103 2.60 -20.36 24.21
N LYS A 104 2.13 -19.44 23.37
CA LYS A 104 2.97 -18.52 22.63
C LYS A 104 2.63 -17.09 23.00
N LEU A 105 3.63 -16.33 23.44
CA LEU A 105 3.54 -14.88 23.59
C LEU A 105 4.02 -14.21 22.31
N ARG A 106 3.30 -13.19 21.85
CA ARG A 106 3.70 -12.37 20.71
C ARG A 106 3.46 -10.90 21.03
N SER A 107 4.43 -10.05 20.70
CA SER A 107 4.31 -8.61 20.75
C SER A 107 4.87 -8.01 19.47
N SER A 108 4.25 -6.94 18.98
CA SER A 108 4.71 -6.24 17.79
C SER A 108 4.36 -4.77 17.87
N TYR A 109 5.24 -3.94 17.31
CA TYR A 109 5.08 -2.50 17.25
C TYR A 109 5.57 -1.99 15.89
N GLY A 110 4.88 -1.01 15.33
CA GLY A 110 5.26 -0.45 14.05
C GLY A 110 4.40 0.72 13.63
N GLN A 111 4.88 1.44 12.63
CA GLN A 111 4.23 2.57 12.01
C GLN A 111 3.61 2.12 10.68
N LEU A 112 2.29 2.21 10.59
CA LEU A 112 1.52 2.01 9.37
C LEU A 112 1.13 3.39 8.81
N GLY A 113 1.23 3.58 7.49
CA GLY A 113 0.96 4.86 6.85
C GLY A 113 -0.49 5.31 6.92
N GLY A 114 -0.67 6.63 7.04
CA GLY A 114 -1.97 7.32 7.07
C GLY A 114 -2.33 7.96 5.73
#